data_AF-A0A965DMJ1-F1
#
_entry.id   AF-A0A965DMJ1-F1
#
_cell.length_a   1.000
_cell.length_b   1.000
_cell.length_c   1.000
_cell.angle_alpha   90.00
_cell.angle_beta   90.00
_cell.angle_gamma   90.00
#
_symmetry.space_group_name_H-M   'P 1'
#
loop_
_entity.id
_entity.type
_entity.pdbx_description
1 polymer ?
#
loop_
_entity_poly.entity_id
_entity_poly.type
_entity_poly.pdbx_seq_one_letter_code
_entity_poly.pdbx_strand_id
1 'polypeptide(L)' 'MLLLGIGTSDKVTKCVEINCKSTKFVVSMTGTNEADIAKQIKKQYPNCSFTYVDKSRCKN' A
#
# COMPACT_ATOMS: atom_id res chain seq x y z
N MET A 1 -23.49 -5.19 28.55
CA MET A 1 -23.51 -5.74 27.18
C MET A 1 -22.09 -5.68 26.63
N LEU A 2 -21.39 -6.82 26.58
CA LEU A 2 -20.15 -6.93 25.82
C LEU A 2 -20.51 -7.26 24.38
N LEU A 3 -20.42 -6.28 23.50
CA LEU A 3 -20.30 -6.52 22.06
C LEU A 3 -19.04 -5.77 21.61
N LEU A 4 -17.90 -6.45 21.81
CA LEU A 4 -16.66 -6.17 21.08
C LEU A 4 -16.95 -6.50 19.61
N GLY A 5 -17.56 -5.55 18.91
CA GLY A 5 -17.76 -5.58 17.47
C GLY A 5 -16.41 -5.48 16.79
N ILE A 6 -15.79 -6.64 16.61
CA ILE A 6 -15.01 -7.08 15.46
C ILE A 6 -14.60 -5.90 14.57
N GLY A 7 -13.40 -5.35 14.83
CA GLY A 7 -12.78 -4.43 13.90
C GLY A 7 -12.58 -5.15 12.58
N THR A 8 -13.52 -4.99 11.65
CA THR A 8 -13.26 -5.18 10.24
C THR A 8 -12.21 -4.15 9.89
N SER A 9 -10.94 -4.51 10.12
CA SER A 9 -9.83 -3.82 9.50
C SER A 9 -9.97 -4.14 8.03
N ASP A 10 -10.87 -3.43 7.34
CA ASP A 10 -11.10 -3.57 5.92
C ASP A 10 -9.74 -3.41 5.26
N LYS A 11 -9.16 -4.55 4.87
CA LYS A 11 -7.83 -4.58 4.30
C LYS A 11 -7.93 -3.90 2.95
N VAL A 12 -7.37 -2.70 2.85
CA VAL A 12 -7.36 -1.94 1.61
C VAL A 12 -6.14 -2.39 0.82
N THR A 13 -6.37 -2.92 -0.37
CA THR A 13 -5.31 -3.16 -1.35
C THR A 13 -5.20 -1.96 -2.29
N LYS A 14 -4.01 -1.37 -2.37
CA LYS A 14 -3.68 -0.25 -3.24
C LYS A 14 -2.52 -0.61 -4.16
N CYS A 15 -2.57 -0.02 -5.35
CA CYS A 15 -1.51 -0.10 -6.33
C CYS A 15 -0.59 1.09 -6.18
N VAL A 16 0.70 0.81 -6.12
CA VAL A 16 1.70 1.81 -5.80
C VAL A 16 2.87 1.65 -6.72
N GLU A 17 3.14 2.71 -7.45
CA GLU A 17 4.27 2.81 -8.34
C GLU A 17 5.47 3.31 -7.53
N ILE A 18 6.43 2.41 -7.32
CA ILE A 18 7.69 2.72 -6.65
C ILE A 18 8.67 3.21 -7.71
N ASN A 19 9.20 4.41 -7.47
CA ASN A 19 10.21 5.05 -8.29
C ASN A 19 11.50 5.21 -7.47
N CYS A 20 12.44 4.32 -7.74
CA CYS A 20 13.81 4.38 -7.27
C CYS A 20 14.69 4.97 -8.39
N LYS A 21 15.86 5.54 -8.05
CA LYS A 21 16.74 6.31 -8.97
C LYS A 21 16.87 5.76 -10.41
N SER A 22 16.92 4.44 -10.58
CA SER A 22 17.10 3.80 -11.89
C SER A 22 16.05 2.73 -12.18
N THR A 23 15.08 2.52 -11.29
CA THR A 23 14.09 1.45 -11.41
C THR A 23 12.72 1.94 -11.01
N LYS A 24 11.75 1.64 -11.87
CA LYS A 24 10.36 2.02 -11.67
C LYS A 24 9.49 0.78 -11.86
N PHE A 25 8.70 0.45 -10.86
CA PHE A 25 7.86 -0.75 -10.87
C PHE A 25 6.58 -0.52 -10.06
N VAL A 26 5.54 -1.28 -10.37
CA VAL A 26 4.25 -1.20 -9.66
C VAL A 26 4.12 -2.42 -8.76
N VAL A 27 3.73 -2.18 -7.51
CA VAL A 27 3.42 -3.23 -6.54
C VAL A 27 2.02 -3.06 -6.00
N SER A 28 1.34 -4.17 -5.72
CA SER A 28 0.11 -4.17 -4.94
C SER A 28 0.46 -4.32 -3.46
N MET A 29 0.10 -3.34 -2.63
CA MET A 29 0.26 -3.40 -1.18
C MET A 29 -1.09 -3.43 -0.49
N THR A 30 -1.19 -4.26 0.55
CA THR A 30 -2.39 -4.37 1.37
C THR A 30 -2.10 -3.90 2.78
N GLY A 31 -2.95 -3.04 3.32
CA GLY A 31 -2.85 -2.52 4.67
C GLY A 31 -4.21 -2.19 5.25
N THR A 32 -4.23 -1.68 6.48
CA THR A 32 -5.48 -1.29 7.16
C THR A 32 -6.01 0.05 6.67
N ASN A 33 -5.14 0.91 6.15
CA ASN A 33 -5.46 2.18 5.50
C ASN A 33 -4.28 2.64 4.62
N GLU A 34 -4.43 3.75 3.91
CA GLU A 34 -3.36 4.28 3.04
C GLU A 34 -2.12 4.74 3.82
N ALA A 35 -2.27 5.19 5.07
CA ALA A 35 -1.13 5.60 5.89
C ALA A 35 -0.27 4.40 6.32
N ASP A 36 -0.90 3.26 6.63
CA ASP A 36 -0.25 2.00 6.94
C ASP A 36 0.52 1.47 5.72
N ILE A 37 -0.12 1.47 4.55
CA ILE A 37 0.51 1.10 3.27
C ILE A 37 1.73 2.00 3.00
N ALA A 38 1.59 3.32 3.14
CA ALA A 38 2.70 4.25 2.98
C ALA A 38 3.87 3.97 3.95
N LYS A 39 3.57 3.62 5.21
CA LYS A 39 4.61 3.24 6.19
C LYS A 39 5.32 1.95 5.77
N GLN A 40 4.59 0.94 5.30
CA GLN A 40 5.17 -0.31 4.82
C GLN A 40 6.10 -0.07 3.62
N ILE A 41 5.66 0.75 2.65
CA ILE A 41 6.46 1.12 1.48
C ILE A 41 7.72 1.86 1.89
N LYS A 42 7.63 2.87 2.75
CA LYS A 42 8.80 3.60 3.24
C LYS A 42 9.76 2.71 4.01
N LYS A 43 9.26 1.66 4.68
CA LYS A 43 10.10 0.68 5.38
C LYS A 43 10.84 -0.25 4.41
N GLN A 44 10.18 -0.71 3.34
CA GLN A 44 10.81 -1.58 2.32
C GLN A 44 11.69 -0.80 1.34
N TYR A 45 11.28 0.40 0.96
CA TYR A 45 11.89 1.25 -0.06
C TYR A 45 12.17 2.67 0.50
N PRO A 46 13.02 2.81 1.53
CA PRO A 46 13.24 4.09 2.23
C PRO A 46 13.82 5.20 1.35
N ASN A 47 14.58 4.82 0.32
CA ASN A 47 15.23 5.74 -0.61
C ASN A 47 14.46 5.91 -1.93
N CYS A 48 13.23 5.38 -2.01
CA CYS A 48 12.41 5.46 -3.20
C CYS A 48 11.19 6.33 -2.94
N SER A 49 10.75 7.01 -4.00
CA SER A 49 9.49 7.72 -4.01
C SER A 49 8.38 6.77 -4.43
N PHE A 50 7.16 6.99 -3.95
CA PHE A 50 6.02 6.17 -4.35
C PHE A 50 4.84 7.05 -4.70
N THR A 51 4.01 6.58 -5.63
CA THR A 51 2.75 7.23 -6.01
C THR A 51 1.64 6.20 -6.09
N TYR A 52 0.47 6.55 -5.55
CA TYR A 52 -0.70 5.70 -5.72
C TYR A 52 -1.16 5.78 -7.16
N VAL A 53 -1.29 4.61 -7.77
CA VAL A 53 -1.76 4.47 -9.14
C VAL A 53 -3.05 3.68 -9.16
N ASP A 54 -3.74 3.77 -10.28
CA ASP A 54 -4.99 3.07 -10.50
C ASP A 54 -4.82 1.54 -10.37
N LYS A 55 -5.85 0.82 -9.92
CA LYS A 55 -5.74 -0.64 -9.70
C LYS A 55 -5.39 -1.40 -10.99
N SER A 56 -5.80 -0.85 -12.13
CA SER A 56 -5.45 -1.34 -13.47
C SER A 56 -3.94 -1.39 -13.76
N ARG A 57 -3.12 -0.62 -13.03
CA ARG A 57 -1.65 -0.58 -13.17
C ARG A 57 -0.94 -1.72 -12.44
N CYS A 58 -1.53 -2.30 -11.39
CA CYS A 58 -1.10 -3.60 -10.89
C CYS A 58 -1.67 -4.66 -11.82
N LYS A 59 -1.06 -4.87 -12.98
CA LYS A 59 -1.45 -6.01 -13.80
C LYS A 59 -1.14 -7.28 -13.01
N ASN A 60 -2.22 -7.93 -12.60
CA ASN A 60 -2.26 -9.25 -11.98
C ASN A 60 -1.62 -10.30 -12.90
#